data_AF-W4LQ18-F1
#
_entry.id   AF-W4LQ18-F1
#
_cell.length_a   1.000
_cell.length_b   1.000
_cell.length_c   1.000
_cell.angle_alpha   90.00
_cell.angle_beta   90.00
_cell.angle_gamma   90.00
#
_symmetry.space_group_name_H-M   'P 1'
#
loop_
_entity.id
_entity.type
_entity.pdbx_description
1 polymer ?
#
loop_
_entity_poly.entity_id
_entity_poly.type
_entity_poly.pdbx_seq_one_letter_code
_entity_poly.pdbx_strand_id
1 'polypeptide(L)'
;MPRRPDRQVFVSVHWLAEHLHDDNLRIFDARFVYPNESPQGEEMYEAGHIPGATFVHWRRDLSVNTQPVPNLVLGPEAFAAKMSQLGVDADTTVVVYDIGNVIWAARIWWALRYYGHDKVYVLEGGAAAWEAAGKPMTTAVVEPQVKTFMPRVRPEMRASKAQVHTAIGDSNTTIIETRRESGIRESGGTVKGAYWLPSTTVFAPKENYQALISEADLDGYLRDIGVEEAGQLVAT
;
A
#
# COMPACT_ATOMS: atom_id res chain seq x y z
N MET A 1 6.05 27.19 7.45
CA MET A 1 6.68 25.97 6.89
C MET A 1 6.33 25.90 5.41
N PRO A 2 7.28 25.79 4.47
CA PRO A 2 6.94 25.53 3.08
C PRO A 2 6.24 24.17 3.02
N ARG A 3 5.05 24.10 2.39
CA ARG A 3 4.34 22.84 2.17
C ARG A 3 5.29 21.88 1.44
N ARG A 4 5.49 20.68 2.00
CA ARG A 4 6.24 19.61 1.33
C ARG A 4 5.58 19.33 -0.03
N PRO A 5 6.33 19.18 -1.14
CA PRO A 5 5.73 18.91 -2.44
C PRO A 5 5.05 17.53 -2.43
N ASP A 6 3.83 17.52 -2.94
CA ASP A 6 2.98 16.36 -3.30
C ASP A 6 2.76 15.28 -2.21
N ARG A 7 1.75 15.52 -1.36
CA ARG A 7 1.28 14.62 -0.29
C ARG A 7 0.00 13.87 -0.66
N GLN A 8 -0.47 13.96 -1.91
CA GLN A 8 -1.71 13.29 -2.27
C GLN A 8 -1.44 11.79 -2.37
N VAL A 9 -1.76 11.05 -1.30
CA VAL A 9 -1.67 9.58 -1.27
C VAL A 9 -2.97 8.97 -1.77
N PHE A 10 -4.08 9.72 -1.68
CA PHE A 10 -5.42 9.22 -1.88
C PHE A 10 -6.15 9.93 -3.02
N VAL A 11 -7.02 9.17 -3.69
CA VAL A 11 -8.03 9.69 -4.62
C VAL A 11 -9.40 9.23 -4.18
N SER A 12 -10.40 10.10 -4.33
CA SER A 12 -11.77 9.77 -3.98
C SER A 12 -12.43 8.90 -5.04
N VAL A 13 -13.53 8.23 -4.67
CA VAL A 13 -14.41 7.52 -5.61
C VAL A 13 -14.91 8.44 -6.73
N HIS A 14 -15.20 9.70 -6.41
CA HIS A 14 -15.65 10.68 -7.39
C HIS A 14 -14.57 10.98 -8.42
N TRP A 15 -13.34 11.25 -7.96
CA TRP A 15 -12.21 11.50 -8.85
C TRP A 15 -11.97 10.31 -9.77
N LEU A 16 -11.90 9.08 -9.22
CA LEU A 16 -11.66 7.90 -10.06
C LEU A 16 -12.76 7.70 -11.10
N ALA A 17 -14.03 7.93 -10.73
CA ALA A 17 -15.16 7.83 -11.65
C ALA A 17 -15.09 8.83 -12.82
N GLU A 18 -14.54 10.03 -12.60
CA GLU A 18 -14.37 11.04 -13.65
C GLU A 18 -13.20 10.73 -14.61
N HIS A 19 -12.21 9.94 -14.15
CA HIS A 19 -10.97 9.66 -14.89
C HIS A 19 -10.91 8.23 -15.47
N LEU A 20 -11.99 7.44 -15.38
CA LEU A 20 -12.03 6.05 -15.87
C LEU A 20 -11.63 5.87 -17.34
N HIS A 21 -11.76 6.94 -18.14
CA HIS A 21 -11.50 6.94 -19.56
C HIS A 21 -10.17 7.60 -19.94
N ASP A 22 -9.35 7.95 -18.96
CA ASP A 22 -8.02 8.50 -19.22
C ASP A 22 -7.09 7.41 -19.76
N ASP A 23 -6.50 7.64 -20.93
CA ASP A 23 -5.63 6.66 -21.61
C ASP A 23 -4.43 6.20 -20.74
N ASN A 24 -3.94 7.11 -19.89
CA ASN A 24 -2.79 6.90 -19.02
C ASN A 24 -3.18 6.46 -17.59
N LEU A 25 -4.45 6.15 -17.31
CA LEU A 25 -4.84 5.58 -16.03
C LEU A 25 -4.66 4.06 -16.05
N ARG A 26 -4.10 3.50 -14.97
CA ARG A 26 -4.15 2.07 -14.65
C ARG A 26 -4.77 1.91 -13.27
N ILE A 27 -5.71 0.98 -13.15
CA ILE A 27 -6.36 0.67 -11.88
C ILE A 27 -5.92 -0.73 -11.47
N PHE A 28 -5.37 -0.87 -10.26
CA PHE A 28 -4.94 -2.16 -9.73
C PHE A 28 -5.89 -2.61 -8.63
N ASP A 29 -6.51 -3.76 -8.85
CA ASP A 29 -7.26 -4.48 -7.83
C ASP A 29 -6.29 -5.35 -7.03
N ALA A 30 -6.08 -4.97 -5.77
CA ALA A 30 -5.20 -5.65 -4.82
C ALA A 30 -5.98 -6.39 -3.73
N ARG A 31 -7.28 -6.70 -3.95
CA ARG A 31 -8.10 -7.47 -3.00
C ARG A 31 -7.43 -8.81 -2.73
N PHE A 32 -7.00 -9.02 -1.48
CA PHE A 32 -6.38 -10.26 -1.03
C PHE A 32 -6.65 -10.45 0.47
N VAL A 33 -6.99 -11.68 0.87
CA VAL A 33 -7.33 -12.04 2.26
C VAL A 33 -6.23 -12.93 2.83
N TYR A 34 -5.51 -12.43 3.83
CA TYR A 34 -4.44 -13.15 4.54
C TYR A 34 -5.00 -13.89 5.78
N PRO A 35 -4.44 -15.03 6.24
CA PRO A 35 -3.23 -15.75 5.76
C PRO A 35 -3.46 -16.75 4.63
N ASN A 36 -4.70 -16.93 4.20
CA ASN A 36 -5.01 -18.03 3.30
C ASN A 36 -4.45 -17.73 1.90
N GLU A 37 -3.83 -18.72 1.27
CA GLU A 37 -3.61 -18.76 -0.19
C GLU A 37 -4.94 -18.97 -0.93
N SER A 38 -6.01 -18.38 -0.38
CA SER A 38 -7.36 -18.54 -0.85
C SER A 38 -7.52 -17.71 -2.12
N PRO A 39 -8.16 -18.26 -3.16
CA PRO A 39 -8.50 -17.52 -4.37
C PRO A 39 -9.56 -16.45 -4.12
N GLN A 40 -9.95 -16.15 -2.87
CA GLN A 40 -10.97 -15.15 -2.53
C GLN A 40 -10.74 -13.80 -3.21
N GLY A 41 -9.49 -13.36 -3.37
CA GLY A 41 -9.18 -12.12 -4.08
C GLY A 41 -9.54 -12.21 -5.57
N GLU A 42 -9.08 -13.27 -6.22
CA GLU A 42 -9.42 -13.59 -7.62
C GLU A 42 -10.93 -13.78 -7.81
N GLU A 43 -11.59 -14.54 -6.95
CA GLU A 43 -13.04 -14.77 -6.98
C GLU A 43 -13.82 -13.46 -6.83
N MET A 44 -13.36 -12.55 -5.96
CA MET A 44 -13.94 -11.21 -5.83
C MET A 44 -13.76 -10.39 -7.11
N TYR A 45 -12.59 -10.46 -7.76
CA TYR A 45 -12.33 -9.80 -9.04
C TYR A 45 -13.20 -10.37 -10.16
N GLU A 46 -13.30 -11.69 -10.28
CA GLU A 46 -14.10 -12.39 -11.28
C GLU A 46 -15.61 -12.14 -11.10
N ALA A 47 -16.08 -12.02 -9.85
CA ALA A 47 -17.47 -11.66 -9.55
C ALA A 47 -17.79 -10.19 -9.90
N GLY A 48 -16.80 -9.31 -9.85
CA GLY A 48 -16.93 -7.92 -10.27
C GLY A 48 -15.83 -7.02 -9.75
N HIS A 49 -15.37 -6.09 -10.59
CA HIS A 49 -14.30 -5.13 -10.29
C HIS A 49 -14.59 -3.76 -10.91
N ILE A 50 -13.83 -2.75 -10.48
CA ILE A 50 -13.89 -1.39 -11.04
C ILE A 50 -13.54 -1.46 -12.54
N PRO A 51 -14.32 -0.83 -13.45
CA PRO A 51 -14.02 -0.80 -14.87
C PRO A 51 -12.60 -0.31 -15.16
N GLY A 52 -11.86 -1.06 -15.98
CA GLY A 52 -10.46 -0.75 -16.29
C GLY A 52 -9.44 -1.35 -15.32
N ALA A 53 -9.88 -2.01 -14.24
CA ALA A 53 -8.97 -2.62 -13.28
C ALA A 53 -8.29 -3.88 -13.81
N THR A 54 -7.04 -4.08 -13.40
CA THR A 54 -6.30 -5.32 -13.54
C THR A 54 -6.04 -5.90 -12.15
N PHE A 55 -6.26 -7.19 -11.97
CA PHE A 55 -5.97 -7.87 -10.72
C PHE A 55 -4.46 -8.02 -10.50
N VAL A 56 -3.96 -7.61 -9.32
CA VAL A 56 -2.55 -7.65 -8.95
C VAL A 56 -2.40 -8.25 -7.55
N HIS A 57 -1.97 -9.51 -7.50
CA HIS A 57 -1.83 -10.24 -6.25
C HIS A 57 -0.44 -10.03 -5.64
N TRP A 58 -0.32 -9.29 -4.53
CA TRP A 58 0.98 -8.94 -3.91
C TRP A 58 1.94 -10.13 -3.76
N ARG A 59 1.50 -11.25 -3.15
CA ARG A 59 2.39 -12.40 -2.88
C ARG A 59 2.85 -13.15 -4.13
N ARG A 60 2.01 -13.27 -5.15
CA ARG A 60 2.28 -13.99 -6.41
C ARG A 60 3.04 -13.11 -7.40
N ASP A 61 2.56 -11.89 -7.56
CA ASP A 61 2.95 -11.01 -8.66
C ASP A 61 4.11 -10.08 -8.31
N LEU A 62 4.21 -9.66 -7.04
CA LEU A 62 5.11 -8.58 -6.61
C LEU A 62 6.01 -8.94 -5.42
N SER A 63 6.03 -10.21 -5.02
CA SER A 63 6.83 -10.66 -3.89
C SER A 63 7.70 -11.88 -4.18
N VAL A 64 8.85 -11.93 -3.50
CA VAL A 64 9.62 -13.14 -3.25
C VAL A 64 9.25 -13.66 -1.86
N ASN A 65 8.79 -14.92 -1.80
CA ASN A 65 8.44 -15.58 -0.55
C ASN A 65 9.55 -16.57 -0.17
N THR A 66 10.57 -16.09 0.54
CA THR A 66 11.64 -16.94 1.09
C THR A 66 11.35 -17.30 2.53
N GLN A 67 11.59 -18.53 2.97
CA GLN A 67 11.59 -18.81 4.41
C GLN A 67 12.90 -18.32 5.05
N PRO A 68 12.88 -17.66 6.22
CA PRO A 68 11.74 -17.37 7.09
C PRO A 68 11.07 -15.99 6.85
N VAL A 69 11.41 -15.28 5.77
CA VAL A 69 10.96 -13.90 5.49
C VAL A 69 10.04 -13.85 4.26
N PRO A 70 8.71 -13.94 4.44
CA PRO A 70 7.76 -13.85 3.33
C PRO A 70 7.60 -12.40 2.84
N ASN A 71 6.92 -12.22 1.72
CA ASN A 71 6.43 -10.91 1.25
C ASN A 71 7.53 -9.85 0.99
N LEU A 72 8.73 -10.28 0.63
CA LEU A 72 9.79 -9.39 0.18
C LEU A 72 9.42 -8.83 -1.18
N VAL A 73 9.51 -7.51 -1.38
CA VAL A 73 9.28 -6.93 -2.71
C VAL A 73 10.25 -7.53 -3.74
N LEU A 74 9.75 -7.78 -4.97
CA LEU A 74 10.61 -8.18 -6.10
C LEU A 74 11.80 -7.25 -6.25
N GLY A 75 12.92 -7.76 -6.78
CA GLY A 75 14.05 -6.94 -7.20
C GLY A 75 13.69 -5.99 -8.37
N PRO A 76 14.53 -4.97 -8.64
CA PRO A 76 14.21 -3.90 -9.59
C PRO A 76 13.87 -4.40 -11.00
N GLU A 77 14.62 -5.38 -11.52
CA GLU A 77 14.40 -5.92 -12.86
C GLU A 77 13.06 -6.67 -12.97
N ALA A 78 12.78 -7.56 -12.03
CA ALA A 78 11.54 -8.33 -12.01
C ALA A 78 10.31 -7.43 -11.77
N PHE A 79 10.43 -6.43 -10.88
CA PHE A 79 9.39 -5.45 -10.65
C PHE A 79 9.13 -4.61 -11.90
N ALA A 80 10.19 -4.14 -12.57
CA ALA A 80 10.07 -3.38 -13.81
C ALA A 80 9.43 -4.19 -14.94
N ALA A 81 9.80 -5.46 -15.08
CA ALA A 81 9.17 -6.36 -16.06
C ALA A 81 7.65 -6.51 -15.78
N LYS A 82 7.26 -6.70 -14.51
CA LYS A 82 5.85 -6.82 -14.14
C LYS A 82 5.07 -5.52 -14.36
N MET A 83 5.61 -4.36 -13.95
CA MET A 83 4.95 -3.07 -14.18
C MET A 83 4.85 -2.72 -15.68
N SER A 84 5.85 -3.08 -16.47
CA SER A 84 5.84 -2.95 -17.93
C SER A 84 4.70 -3.76 -18.56
N GLN A 85 4.53 -5.02 -18.14
CA GLN A 85 3.42 -5.87 -18.57
C GLN A 85 2.05 -5.30 -18.17
N LEU A 86 1.96 -4.65 -17.01
CA LEU A 86 0.74 -4.00 -16.53
C LEU A 86 0.49 -2.61 -17.16
N GLY A 87 1.28 -2.20 -18.15
CA GLY A 87 1.10 -0.95 -18.88
C GLY A 87 1.51 0.31 -18.12
N VAL A 88 2.46 0.20 -17.21
CA VAL A 88 2.98 1.34 -16.44
C VAL A 88 4.27 1.86 -17.06
N ASP A 89 4.29 3.15 -17.42
CA ASP A 89 5.49 3.92 -17.75
C ASP A 89 5.67 5.11 -16.78
N ALA A 90 6.47 6.10 -17.15
CA ALA A 90 6.70 7.31 -16.35
C ALA A 90 5.48 8.25 -16.31
N ASP A 91 4.55 8.14 -17.25
CA ASP A 91 3.40 9.02 -17.41
C ASP A 91 2.08 8.42 -16.93
N THR A 92 2.03 7.10 -16.82
CA THR A 92 0.90 6.36 -16.25
C THR A 92 0.60 6.86 -14.84
N THR A 93 -0.67 7.13 -14.57
CA THR A 93 -1.21 7.28 -13.22
C THR A 93 -1.76 5.94 -12.76
N VAL A 94 -1.31 5.47 -11.59
CA VAL A 94 -1.76 4.21 -10.99
C VAL A 94 -2.70 4.51 -9.83
N VAL A 95 -3.88 3.92 -9.82
CA VAL A 95 -4.78 3.90 -8.66
C VAL A 95 -4.90 2.47 -8.16
N VAL A 96 -4.54 2.23 -6.91
CA VAL A 96 -4.62 0.91 -6.28
C VAL A 96 -5.78 0.89 -5.29
N TYR A 97 -6.56 -0.17 -5.30
CA TYR A 97 -7.60 -0.40 -4.29
C TYR A 97 -7.52 -1.82 -3.74
N ASP A 98 -8.10 -2.04 -2.57
CA ASP A 98 -8.33 -3.37 -2.02
C ASP A 98 -9.76 -3.44 -1.46
N ILE A 99 -10.01 -4.36 -0.53
CA ILE A 99 -11.33 -4.56 0.08
C ILE A 99 -11.78 -3.36 0.94
N GLY A 100 -10.93 -2.35 1.10
CA GLY A 100 -11.17 -1.16 1.92
C GLY A 100 -10.39 -1.18 3.23
N ASN A 101 -9.43 -2.09 3.40
CA ASN A 101 -8.57 -2.14 4.59
C ASN A 101 -7.17 -1.57 4.33
N VAL A 102 -6.88 -1.14 3.11
CA VAL A 102 -5.69 -0.41 2.65
C VAL A 102 -4.37 -1.19 2.83
N ILE A 103 -4.41 -2.45 3.31
CA ILE A 103 -3.19 -3.22 3.61
C ILE A 103 -2.40 -3.48 2.32
N TRP A 104 -3.06 -4.04 1.31
CA TRP A 104 -2.38 -4.44 0.07
C TRP A 104 -2.28 -3.29 -0.91
N ALA A 105 -3.27 -2.40 -0.91
CA ALA A 105 -3.20 -1.16 -1.67
C ALA A 105 -1.99 -0.30 -1.23
N ALA A 106 -1.80 -0.10 0.09
CA ALA A 106 -0.64 0.64 0.59
C ALA A 106 0.69 -0.06 0.30
N ARG A 107 0.72 -1.39 0.31
CA ARG A 107 1.94 -2.16 0.03
C ARG A 107 2.38 -2.02 -1.43
N ILE A 108 1.45 -2.08 -2.37
CA ILE A 108 1.72 -1.84 -3.81
C ILE A 108 2.07 -0.37 -4.05
N TRP A 109 1.34 0.56 -3.44
CA TRP A 109 1.66 1.99 -3.46
C TRP A 109 3.11 2.24 -3.01
N TRP A 110 3.51 1.68 -1.87
CA TRP A 110 4.87 1.78 -1.35
C TRP A 110 5.89 1.20 -2.32
N ALA A 111 5.61 0.05 -2.94
CA ALA A 111 6.53 -0.61 -3.86
C ALA A 111 6.76 0.22 -5.14
N LEU A 112 5.70 0.79 -5.71
CA LEU A 112 5.79 1.70 -6.87
C LEU A 112 6.66 2.92 -6.54
N ARG A 113 6.44 3.53 -5.37
CA ARG A 113 7.27 4.67 -4.92
C ARG A 113 8.70 4.27 -4.58
N TYR A 114 8.91 3.10 -4.00
CA TYR A 114 10.25 2.55 -3.74
C TYR A 114 11.05 2.39 -5.04
N TYR A 115 10.37 2.13 -6.15
CA TYR A 115 10.93 2.11 -7.50
C TYR A 115 10.77 3.43 -8.26
N GLY A 116 10.47 4.53 -7.57
CA GLY A 116 10.53 5.88 -8.10
C GLY A 116 9.38 6.28 -9.04
N HIS A 117 8.24 5.61 -8.92
CA HIS A 117 7.00 5.97 -9.58
C HIS A 117 6.06 6.68 -8.59
N ASP A 118 5.98 8.01 -8.69
CA ASP A 118 5.24 8.87 -7.75
C ASP A 118 3.76 9.06 -8.10
N LYS A 119 3.38 8.87 -9.37
CA LYS A 119 2.00 8.99 -9.86
C LYS A 119 1.15 7.77 -9.45
N VAL A 120 1.19 7.43 -8.16
CA VAL A 120 0.46 6.30 -7.58
C VAL A 120 -0.34 6.75 -6.37
N TYR A 121 -1.62 6.37 -6.38
CA TYR A 121 -2.59 6.73 -5.37
C TYR A 121 -3.36 5.51 -4.88
N VAL A 122 -3.93 5.60 -3.69
CA VAL A 122 -4.85 4.61 -3.13
C VAL A 122 -6.28 5.15 -3.25
N LEU A 123 -7.23 4.31 -3.67
CA LEU A 123 -8.64 4.66 -3.67
C LEU A 123 -9.18 4.70 -2.24
N GLU A 124 -9.73 5.84 -1.82
CA GLU A 124 -10.35 6.01 -0.50
C GLU A 124 -11.52 5.03 -0.31
N GLY A 125 -11.48 4.26 0.78
CA GLY A 125 -12.48 3.25 1.11
C GLY A 125 -12.53 2.03 0.19
N GLY A 126 -11.66 1.96 -0.83
CA GLY A 126 -11.50 0.81 -1.71
C GLY A 126 -12.77 0.40 -2.46
N ALA A 127 -12.88 -0.90 -2.73
CA ALA A 127 -14.04 -1.48 -3.44
C ALA A 127 -15.36 -1.22 -2.70
N ALA A 128 -15.35 -1.28 -1.36
CA ALA A 128 -16.55 -1.08 -0.55
C ALA A 128 -17.14 0.32 -0.73
N ALA A 129 -16.31 1.36 -0.77
CA ALA A 129 -16.77 2.72 -1.02
C ALA A 129 -17.25 2.94 -2.46
N TRP A 130 -16.60 2.30 -3.44
CA TRP A 130 -17.04 2.33 -4.84
C TRP A 130 -18.45 1.76 -5.00
N GLU A 131 -18.71 0.60 -4.40
CA GLU A 131 -20.02 -0.05 -4.39
C GLU A 131 -21.06 0.77 -3.62
N ALA A 132 -20.72 1.28 -2.43
CA ALA A 132 -21.62 2.11 -1.62
C ALA A 132 -22.03 3.41 -2.33
N ALA A 133 -21.16 3.96 -3.17
CA ALA A 133 -21.44 5.11 -4.03
C ALA A 133 -22.28 4.77 -5.28
N GLY A 134 -22.71 3.52 -5.44
CA GLY A 134 -23.52 3.05 -6.57
C GLY A 134 -22.79 3.12 -7.91
N LYS A 135 -21.46 3.08 -7.92
CA LYS A 135 -20.67 3.12 -9.14
C LYS A 135 -20.69 1.77 -9.85
N PRO A 136 -20.59 1.74 -11.20
CA PRO A 136 -20.67 0.50 -11.96
C PRO A 136 -19.49 -0.41 -11.65
N MET A 137 -19.77 -1.71 -11.55
CA MET A 137 -18.78 -2.79 -11.54
C MET A 137 -18.87 -3.54 -12.86
N THR A 138 -17.78 -4.19 -13.26
CA THR A 138 -17.71 -4.99 -14.48
C THR A 138 -17.02 -6.33 -14.23
N THR A 139 -17.23 -7.28 -15.12
CA THR A 139 -16.45 -8.52 -15.20
C THR A 139 -15.54 -8.53 -16.45
N ALA A 140 -15.56 -7.45 -17.23
CA ALA A 140 -14.75 -7.32 -18.44
C ALA A 140 -13.27 -7.15 -18.10
N VAL A 141 -12.46 -8.13 -18.49
CA VAL A 141 -11.00 -8.10 -18.32
C VAL A 141 -10.36 -7.12 -19.30
N VAL A 142 -9.42 -6.32 -18.81
CA VAL A 142 -8.59 -5.43 -19.63
C VAL A 142 -7.20 -6.03 -19.82
N GLU A 143 -6.76 -6.10 -21.06
CA GLU A 143 -5.39 -6.44 -21.44
C GLU A 143 -4.59 -5.14 -21.65
N PRO A 144 -3.74 -4.73 -20.69
CA PRO A 144 -2.95 -3.51 -20.82
C PRO A 144 -1.94 -3.65 -21.97
N GLN A 145 -1.75 -2.55 -22.71
CA GLN A 145 -0.65 -2.48 -23.67
C GLN A 145 0.67 -2.45 -22.90
N VAL A 146 1.60 -3.30 -23.29
CA VAL A 146 2.94 -3.35 -22.67
C VAL A 146 3.62 -2.00 -22.85
N LYS A 147 4.14 -1.46 -21.76
CA LYS A 147 4.91 -0.21 -21.73
C LYS A 147 6.32 -0.43 -21.19
N THR A 148 7.12 0.62 -21.10
CA THR A 148 8.46 0.55 -20.49
C THR A 148 8.47 1.20 -19.11
N PHE A 149 8.59 0.38 -18.07
CA PHE A 149 8.82 0.86 -16.71
C PHE A 149 10.32 0.94 -16.42
N MET A 150 10.82 2.13 -16.08
CA MET A 150 12.22 2.34 -15.67
C MET A 150 12.31 2.50 -14.15
N PRO A 151 12.80 1.50 -13.40
CA PRO A 151 12.86 1.56 -11.95
C PRO A 151 13.94 2.54 -11.49
N ARG A 152 13.58 3.43 -10.57
CA ARG A 152 14.50 4.32 -9.85
C ARG A 152 14.44 3.98 -8.37
N VAL A 153 15.29 3.05 -7.94
CA VAL A 153 15.31 2.56 -6.56
C VAL A 153 15.56 3.71 -5.59
N ARG A 154 14.78 3.76 -4.51
CA ARG A 154 14.89 4.69 -3.38
C ARG A 154 15.31 3.93 -2.10
N PRO A 155 16.62 3.69 -1.90
CA PRO A 155 17.10 2.88 -0.76
C PRO A 155 16.63 3.41 0.60
N GLU A 156 16.42 4.71 0.74
CA GLU A 156 15.94 5.37 1.94
C GLU A 156 14.52 4.95 2.36
N MET A 157 13.71 4.42 1.44
CA MET A 157 12.35 3.93 1.73
C MET A 157 12.33 2.50 2.28
N ARG A 158 13.48 1.82 2.38
CA ARG A 158 13.59 0.44 2.88
C ARG A 158 14.73 0.30 3.88
N ALA A 159 14.39 -0.03 5.13
CA ALA A 159 15.38 -0.45 6.12
C ALA A 159 15.70 -1.95 5.99
N SER A 160 16.99 -2.29 6.05
CA SER A 160 17.48 -3.66 6.18
C SER A 160 17.45 -4.13 7.63
N LYS A 161 17.51 -5.45 7.85
CA LYS A 161 17.65 -6.03 9.20
C LYS A 161 18.84 -5.43 9.97
N ALA A 162 19.97 -5.20 9.29
CA ALA A 162 21.16 -4.62 9.91
C ALA A 162 20.90 -3.17 10.36
N GLN A 163 20.25 -2.35 9.52
CA GLN A 163 19.89 -0.97 9.87
C GLN A 163 18.90 -0.93 11.03
N VAL A 164 17.86 -1.78 11.03
CA VAL A 164 16.92 -1.89 12.15
C VAL A 164 17.64 -2.29 13.44
N HIS A 165 18.57 -3.25 13.36
CA HIS A 165 19.35 -3.66 14.52
C HIS A 165 20.24 -2.52 15.08
N THR A 166 20.89 -1.75 14.20
CA THR A 166 21.68 -0.58 14.60
C THR A 166 20.82 0.53 15.22
N ALA A 167 19.57 0.67 14.80
CA ALA A 167 18.64 1.65 15.34
C ALA A 167 18.14 1.32 16.77
N ILE A 168 18.36 0.10 17.27
CA ILE A 168 17.94 -0.27 18.63
C ILE A 168 18.74 0.55 19.65
N GLY A 169 18.06 1.50 20.31
CA GLY A 169 18.65 2.41 21.29
C GLY A 169 19.28 3.67 20.70
N ASP A 170 19.16 3.90 19.38
CA ASP A 170 19.56 5.17 18.75
C ASP A 170 18.46 6.22 18.96
N SER A 171 18.80 7.37 19.54
CA SER A 171 17.85 8.46 19.78
C SER A 171 17.39 9.14 18.49
N ASN A 172 18.10 8.96 17.37
CA ASN A 172 17.76 9.58 16.08
C ASN A 172 16.81 8.73 15.21
N THR A 173 16.56 7.47 15.60
CA THR A 173 15.74 6.54 14.83
C THR A 173 14.62 5.96 15.70
N THR A 174 13.39 6.26 15.33
CA THR A 174 12.20 5.69 15.97
C THR A 174 11.71 4.47 15.19
N ILE A 175 11.59 3.35 15.88
CA ILE A 175 11.02 2.11 15.33
C ILE A 175 9.55 2.04 15.72
N ILE A 176 8.67 1.88 14.73
CA ILE A 176 7.22 1.77 14.89
C ILE A 176 6.80 0.33 14.59
N GLU A 177 6.20 -0.35 15.55
CA GLU A 177 5.57 -1.66 15.38
C GLU A 177 4.13 -1.47 14.91
N THR A 178 3.82 -1.97 13.71
CA THR A 178 2.51 -1.74 13.07
C THR A 178 1.58 -2.95 13.13
N ARG A 179 2.05 -4.10 13.60
CA ARG A 179 1.22 -5.30 13.68
C ARG A 179 0.14 -5.16 14.75
N ARG A 180 -0.98 -5.84 14.52
CA ARG A 180 -2.00 -6.04 15.55
C ARG A 180 -1.44 -6.93 16.66
N GLU A 181 -2.06 -6.87 17.83
CA GLU A 181 -1.64 -7.63 19.00
C GLU A 181 -1.53 -9.15 18.72
N SER A 182 -2.44 -9.71 17.93
CA SER A 182 -2.39 -11.11 17.51
C SER A 182 -1.10 -11.44 16.74
N GLY A 183 -0.70 -10.58 15.79
CA GLY A 183 0.51 -10.76 15.01
C GLY A 183 1.79 -10.63 15.85
N ILE A 184 1.77 -9.78 16.88
CA ILE A 184 2.86 -9.68 17.86
C ILE A 184 2.98 -11.01 18.62
N ARG A 185 1.86 -11.53 19.15
CA ARG A 185 1.83 -12.82 19.87
C ARG A 185 2.32 -13.99 18.99
N GLU A 186 1.85 -14.07 17.76
CA GLU A 186 2.25 -15.12 16.79
C GLU A 186 3.75 -15.11 16.52
N SER A 187 4.37 -13.92 16.46
CA SER A 187 5.80 -13.77 16.22
C SER A 187 6.69 -13.91 17.46
N GLY A 188 6.09 -14.01 18.66
CA GLY A 188 6.82 -14.08 19.92
C GLY A 188 7.37 -12.75 20.46
N GLY A 189 7.00 -11.61 19.87
CA GLY A 189 7.36 -10.28 20.40
C GLY A 189 7.57 -9.18 19.36
N THR A 190 8.16 -8.08 19.80
CA THR A 190 8.48 -6.89 18.99
C THR A 190 9.98 -6.61 18.99
N VAL A 191 10.42 -5.73 18.10
CA VAL A 191 11.78 -5.17 18.19
C VAL A 191 11.91 -4.39 19.50
N LYS A 192 13.01 -4.60 20.23
CA LYS A 192 13.24 -3.93 21.52
C LYS A 192 13.24 -2.41 21.33
N GLY A 193 12.41 -1.71 22.12
CA GLY A 193 12.28 -0.26 22.07
C GLY A 193 11.37 0.27 20.95
N ALA A 194 10.70 -0.61 20.20
CA ALA A 194 9.70 -0.18 19.22
C ALA A 194 8.45 0.37 19.92
N TYR A 195 7.91 1.46 19.38
CA TYR A 195 6.62 2.02 19.77
C TYR A 195 5.51 1.30 19.04
N TRP A 196 4.47 0.86 19.76
CA TRP A 196 3.37 0.14 19.15
C TRP A 196 2.31 1.11 18.62
N LEU A 197 2.12 1.12 17.30
CA LEU A 197 1.06 1.86 16.61
C LEU A 197 0.41 0.88 15.62
N PRO A 198 -0.56 0.06 16.06
CA PRO A 198 -1.15 -0.95 15.20
C PRO A 198 -1.75 -0.30 13.97
N SER A 199 -1.62 -0.93 12.80
CA SER A 199 -2.07 -0.40 11.52
C SER A 199 -3.55 -0.03 11.49
N THR A 200 -4.37 -0.61 12.38
CA THR A 200 -5.78 -0.25 12.56
C THR A 200 -6.00 1.17 13.09
N THR A 201 -5.00 1.76 13.74
CA THR A 201 -5.09 3.10 14.34
C THR A 201 -5.24 4.18 13.28
N VAL A 202 -4.74 3.94 12.06
CA VAL A 202 -4.82 4.94 10.98
C VAL A 202 -6.22 5.06 10.37
N PHE A 203 -7.20 4.28 10.83
CA PHE A 203 -8.57 4.30 10.32
C PHE A 203 -9.55 4.95 11.31
N ALA A 204 -10.48 5.71 10.76
CA ALA A 204 -11.58 6.32 11.51
C ALA A 204 -12.46 5.22 12.16
N PRO A 205 -12.63 5.20 13.49
CA PRO A 205 -13.33 4.13 14.20
C PRO A 205 -14.80 3.92 13.79
N LYS A 206 -15.44 4.97 13.26
CA LYS A 206 -16.88 4.98 12.95
C LYS A 206 -17.22 4.47 11.55
N GLU A 207 -16.23 4.28 10.69
CA GLU A 207 -16.44 3.97 9.27
C GLU A 207 -15.99 2.57 8.87
N ASN A 208 -15.91 1.60 9.80
CA ASN A 208 -15.52 0.22 9.49
C ASN A 208 -14.22 0.09 8.65
N TYR A 209 -13.19 0.87 8.98
CA TYR A 209 -11.93 0.96 8.22
C TYR A 209 -12.02 1.61 6.83
N GLN A 210 -13.16 2.21 6.45
CA GLN A 210 -13.37 2.79 5.12
C GLN A 210 -12.82 4.21 4.96
N ALA A 211 -12.46 4.88 6.06
CA ALA A 211 -11.80 6.19 6.02
C ALA A 211 -10.57 6.21 6.92
N LEU A 212 -9.58 7.02 6.52
CA LEU A 212 -8.43 7.30 7.35
C LEU A 212 -8.72 8.41 8.36
N ILE A 213 -7.97 8.38 9.47
CA ILE A 213 -7.92 9.51 10.38
C ILE A 213 -7.21 10.70 9.73
N SER A 214 -7.42 11.91 10.26
CA SER A 214 -6.71 13.09 9.76
C SER A 214 -5.21 13.04 10.10
N GLU A 215 -4.38 13.79 9.36
CA GLU A 215 -2.96 13.94 9.73
C GLU A 215 -2.81 14.44 11.18
N ALA A 216 -3.67 15.36 11.62
CA ALA A 216 -3.64 15.90 12.98
C ALA A 216 -3.94 14.83 14.05
N ASP A 217 -4.86 13.91 13.76
CA ASP A 217 -5.17 12.79 14.65
C ASP A 217 -3.99 11.80 14.67
N LEU A 218 -3.39 11.50 13.52
CA LEU A 218 -2.21 10.64 13.44
C LEU A 218 -1.04 11.21 14.23
N ASP A 219 -0.77 12.51 14.09
CA ASP A 219 0.26 13.21 14.86
C ASP A 219 -0.08 13.19 16.37
N GLY A 220 -1.38 13.23 16.71
CA GLY A 220 -1.87 13.03 18.08
C GLY A 220 -1.52 11.65 18.63
N TYR A 221 -1.84 10.59 17.90
CA TYR A 221 -1.49 9.22 18.29
C TYR A 221 0.01 9.01 18.42
N LEU A 222 0.81 9.58 17.52
CA LEU A 222 2.28 9.52 17.60
C LEU A 222 2.79 10.19 18.88
N ARG A 223 2.28 11.37 19.23
CA ARG A 223 2.62 12.04 20.49
C ARG A 223 2.19 11.23 21.72
N ASP A 224 0.99 10.65 21.69
CA ASP A 224 0.45 9.88 22.82
C ASP A 224 1.28 8.62 23.14
N ILE A 225 1.88 8.01 22.11
CA ILE A 225 2.81 6.89 22.30
C ILE A 225 4.26 7.35 22.57
N GLY A 226 4.54 8.66 22.62
CA GLY A 226 5.86 9.21 22.93
C GLY A 226 6.80 9.33 21.73
N VAL A 227 6.27 9.33 20.51
CA VAL A 227 7.05 9.57 19.28
C VAL A 227 7.06 11.06 18.97
N GLU A 228 8.24 11.68 19.10
CA GLU A 228 8.49 13.06 18.69
C GLU A 228 9.01 13.08 17.23
N GLU A 229 8.51 14.01 16.39
CA GLU A 229 8.80 14.07 14.94
C GLU A 229 10.28 14.35 14.56
N ALA A 230 11.17 14.48 15.54
CA ALA A 230 12.56 14.85 15.32
C ALA A 230 13.46 13.61 15.11
N GLY A 231 13.18 12.80 14.09
CA GLY A 231 13.99 11.62 13.81
C GLY A 231 13.59 10.85 12.55
N GLN A 232 14.41 9.87 12.18
CA GLN A 232 14.05 8.90 11.15
C GLN A 232 13.01 7.93 11.70
N LEU A 233 11.94 7.68 10.95
CA LEU A 233 10.93 6.67 11.29
C LEU A 233 11.15 5.40 10.47
N VAL A 234 11.11 4.25 11.13
CA VAL A 234 11.16 2.92 10.50
C VAL A 234 9.97 2.10 11.01
N ALA A 235 9.05 1.74 10.10
CA ALA A 235 7.94 0.85 10.43
C ALA A 235 8.34 -0.63 10.25
N THR A 236 7.94 -1.46 11.20
CA THR A 236 8.13 -2.93 11.21
C THR A 236 6.81 -3.68 11.30
#